data_AF-A0A3M1D6E7-F1
#
_entry.id   AF-A0A3M1D6E7-F1
#
_cell.length_a   1.000
_cell.length_b   1.000
_cell.length_c   1.000
_cell.angle_alpha   90.00
_cell.angle_beta   90.00
_cell.angle_gamma   90.00
#
_symmetry.space_group_name_H-M   'P 1'
#
loop_
_entity.id
_entity.type
_entity.pdbx_description
1 polymer ?
#
loop_
_entity_poly.entity_id
_entity_poly.type
_entity_poly.pdbx_seq_one_letter_code
_entity_poly.pdbx_strand_id
1 'polypeptide(L)'
;MTHPPSGRSIETIARQLGVPVEFVEELCEAGIVEPDPPPHSERIIERVRVSWTLVHELGVNLAGVEVALHLLSIIERDRRI
;
A
#
# COMPACT_ATOMS: atom_id res chain seq x y z
N MET A 1 19.57 9.04 -8.26
CA MET A 1 18.58 10.13 -8.31
C MET A 1 17.21 9.46 -8.31
N THR A 2 16.59 9.34 -7.15
CA THR A 2 15.23 8.82 -7.01
C THR A 2 14.26 9.91 -7.42
N HIS A 3 13.51 9.70 -8.50
CA HIS A 3 12.41 10.58 -8.88
C HIS A 3 11.42 10.65 -7.72
N PRO A 4 10.86 11.82 -7.38
CA PRO A 4 9.73 11.87 -6.45
C PRO A 4 8.62 10.99 -7.05
N PRO A 5 7.88 10.21 -6.23
CA PRO A 5 6.73 9.49 -6.72
C PRO A 5 5.80 10.52 -7.34
N SER A 6 5.77 10.53 -8.66
CA SER A 6 5.03 11.51 -9.43
C SER A 6 3.56 11.18 -9.19
N GLY A 7 2.67 12.16 -8.99
CA GLY A 7 1.23 11.89 -8.80
C GLY A 7 0.66 10.85 -9.80
N ARG A 8 1.25 10.78 -10.99
CA ARG A 8 1.03 9.75 -12.02
C ARG A 8 1.20 8.29 -11.55
N SER A 9 2.16 7.97 -10.68
CA SER A 9 2.32 6.61 -10.11
C SER A 9 1.15 6.26 -9.18
N ILE A 10 0.76 7.19 -8.31
CA ILE A 10 -0.39 7.04 -7.41
C ILE A 10 -1.67 6.83 -8.21
N GLU A 11 -1.93 7.68 -9.20
CA GLU A 11 -3.07 7.57 -10.13
C GLU A 11 -3.09 6.22 -10.86
N THR A 12 -1.93 5.71 -11.24
CA THR A 12 -1.82 4.43 -11.96
C THR A 12 -2.16 3.26 -11.04
N ILE A 13 -1.62 3.25 -9.81
CA ILE A 13 -1.95 2.24 -8.79
C ILE A 13 -3.45 2.27 -8.47
N ALA A 14 -3.99 3.46 -8.19
CA ALA A 14 -5.40 3.65 -7.86
C ALA A 14 -6.31 3.10 -8.97
N ARG A 15 -6.05 3.49 -10.23
CA ARG A 15 -6.79 2.99 -11.40
C ARG A 15 -6.65 1.49 -11.58
N GLN A 16 -5.46 0.94 -11.41
CA GLN A 16 -5.20 -0.51 -11.56
C GLN A 16 -6.00 -1.33 -10.54
N LEU A 17 -6.14 -0.83 -9.31
CA LEU A 17 -6.81 -1.51 -8.22
C LEU A 17 -8.30 -1.15 -8.09
N GLY A 18 -8.77 -0.14 -8.82
CA GLY A 18 -10.14 0.36 -8.71
C GLY A 18 -10.44 1.04 -7.37
N VAL A 19 -9.43 1.65 -6.76
CA VAL A 19 -9.55 2.40 -5.48
C VAL A 19 -9.43 3.91 -5.74
N PRO A 20 -9.95 4.76 -4.83
CA PRO A 20 -9.77 6.22 -4.90
C PRO A 20 -8.29 6.62 -4.89
N VAL A 21 -7.96 7.73 -5.57
CA VAL A 21 -6.58 8.25 -5.61
C VAL A 21 -6.18 8.73 -4.22
N GLU A 22 -7.09 9.43 -3.55
CA GLU A 22 -6.91 10.00 -2.22
C GLU A 22 -6.56 8.91 -1.20
N PHE A 23 -7.13 7.72 -1.34
CA PHE A 23 -6.79 6.58 -0.49
C PHE A 23 -5.33 6.15 -0.65
N VAL A 24 -4.82 6.11 -1.89
CA VAL A 24 -3.42 5.75 -2.13
C VAL A 24 -2.48 6.87 -1.65
N GLU A 25 -2.89 8.13 -1.76
CA GLU A 25 -2.17 9.28 -1.19
C GLU A 25 -2.07 9.17 0.33
N GLU A 26 -3.17 8.89 1.02
CA GLU A 26 -3.21 8.68 2.47
C GLU A 26 -2.26 7.56 2.92
N LEU A 27 -2.20 6.45 2.17
CA LEU A 27 -1.23 5.38 2.45
C LEU A 27 0.23 5.81 2.26
N CYS A 28 0.49 6.72 1.31
CA CYS A 28 1.82 7.28 1.10
C CYS A 28 2.21 8.26 2.20
N GLU A 29 1.29 9.13 2.60
CA GLU A 29 1.49 10.08 3.71
C GLU A 29 1.72 9.36 5.03
N ALA A 30 1.01 8.25 5.26
CA ALA A 30 1.19 7.38 6.42
C ALA A 30 2.47 6.52 6.34
N GLY A 31 3.24 6.56 5.24
CA GLY A 31 4.44 5.74 5.06
C GLY A 31 4.16 4.23 4.92
N ILE A 32 2.90 3.84 4.71
CA ILE A 32 2.48 2.44 4.55
C ILE A 32 2.91 1.90 3.19
N VAL A 33 2.87 2.77 2.17
CA VAL A 33 3.25 2.48 0.79
C VAL A 33 4.19 3.58 0.29
N GLU A 34 5.27 3.18 -0.38
CA GLU A 34 6.11 4.10 -1.13
C GLU A 34 5.90 3.80 -2.62
N PRO A 35 5.40 4.74 -3.45
CA PRO A 35 5.16 4.48 -4.86
C PRO A 35 6.48 4.29 -5.60
N ASP A 36 6.56 3.25 -6.42
CA ASP A 36 7.68 2.99 -7.32
C ASP A 36 7.35 3.41 -8.77
N PRO A 37 8.37 3.56 -9.63
CA PRO A 37 8.16 3.71 -11.06
C PRO A 37 7.47 2.46 -11.63
N PRO A 38 6.56 2.61 -12.61
CA PRO A 38 6.02 1.48 -13.34
C PRO A 38 7.13 0.65 -14.03
N PRO A 39 6.99 -0.69 -14.11
CA PRO A 39 5.88 -1.49 -13.57
C PRO A 39 5.96 -1.61 -12.05
N HIS A 40 4.85 -1.35 -11.36
CA HIS A 40 4.78 -1.39 -9.91
C HIS A 40 5.09 -2.80 -9.39
N SER A 41 5.87 -2.87 -8.32
CA SER A 41 6.15 -4.13 -7.65
C SER A 41 4.87 -4.79 -7.13
N GLU A 42 4.80 -6.12 -7.22
CA GLU A 42 3.67 -6.90 -6.67
C GLU A 42 3.45 -6.61 -5.19
N ARG A 43 4.52 -6.31 -4.46
CA ARG A 43 4.49 -5.92 -3.05
C ARG A 43 3.67 -4.64 -2.82
N ILE A 44 3.82 -3.61 -3.65
CA ILE A 44 3.07 -2.35 -3.51
C ILE A 44 1.61 -2.59 -3.85
N ILE A 45 1.34 -3.28 -4.95
CA ILE A 45 -0.02 -3.60 -5.38
C ILE A 45 -0.76 -4.38 -4.29
N GLU A 46 -0.11 -5.39 -3.70
CA GLU A 46 -0.69 -6.18 -2.61
C GLU A 46 -0.90 -5.36 -1.34
N ARG A 47 0.07 -4.50 -0.95
CA ARG A 47 -0.09 -3.64 0.24
C ARG A 47 -1.27 -2.69 0.10
N VAL A 48 -1.46 -2.05 -1.06
CA VAL A 48 -2.61 -1.16 -1.30
C VAL A 48 -3.92 -1.94 -1.27
N ARG A 49 -3.97 -3.12 -1.91
CA ARG A 49 -5.15 -4.00 -1.91
C ARG A 49 -5.55 -4.44 -0.51
N VAL A 50 -4.60 -4.96 0.28
CA VAL A 50 -4.85 -5.41 1.66
C VAL A 50 -5.28 -4.24 2.53
N SER A 51 -4.64 -3.07 2.37
CA SER A 51 -5.02 -1.86 3.10
C SER A 51 -6.46 -1.45 2.79
N TRP A 52 -6.86 -1.49 1.52
CA TRP A 52 -8.23 -1.17 1.09
C TRP A 52 -9.26 -2.06 1.78
N THR A 53 -9.05 -3.38 1.76
CA THR A 53 -9.93 -4.33 2.44
C THR A 53 -9.98 -4.08 3.96
N LEU A 54 -8.84 -3.86 4.61
CA LEU A 54 -8.81 -3.58 6.05
C LEU A 54 -9.60 -2.33 6.42
N VAL A 55 -9.47 -1.25 5.63
CA VAL A 55 -10.15 0.01 5.91
C VAL A 55 -11.64 -0.07 5.57
N HIS A 56 -11.98 -0.49 4.35
CA HIS A 56 -13.34 -0.37 3.83
C HIS A 56 -14.25 -1.54 4.17
N GLU A 57 -13.71 -2.76 4.27
CA GLU A 57 -14.52 -3.94 4.58
C GLU A 57 -14.53 -4.24 6.08
N LEU A 58 -13.42 -3.96 6.78
CA LEU A 58 -13.25 -4.31 8.19
C LEU A 58 -13.28 -3.11 9.16
N GLY A 59 -13.31 -1.88 8.65
CA GLY A 59 -13.39 -0.66 9.46
C GLY A 59 -12.12 -0.38 10.27
N VAL A 60 -10.97 -0.91 9.85
CA VAL A 60 -9.67 -0.69 10.50
C VAL A 60 -9.14 0.68 10.08
N ASN A 61 -8.59 1.45 11.03
CA ASN A 61 -7.96 2.74 10.71
C ASN A 61 -6.52 2.54 10.17
N LEU A 62 -5.90 3.60 9.62
CA LEU A 62 -4.56 3.50 9.02
C LEU A 62 -3.47 3.04 10.00
N ALA A 63 -3.55 3.45 11.27
CA ALA A 63 -2.64 2.96 12.31
C ALA A 63 -2.78 1.43 12.52
N GLY A 64 -4.01 0.92 12.50
CA GLY A 64 -4.28 -0.51 12.57
C GLY A 64 -3.80 -1.26 11.32
N VAL A 65 -3.93 -0.65 10.14
CA VAL A 65 -3.37 -1.18 8.87
C VAL A 65 -1.86 -1.31 8.96
N GLU A 66 -1.17 -0.28 9.44
CA GLU A 66 0.29 -0.30 9.62
C GLU A 66 0.72 -1.47 10.52
N VAL A 67 0.08 -1.62 11.68
CA VAL A 67 0.34 -2.73 12.61
C VAL A 67 0.08 -4.08 11.94
N ALA A 68 -1.05 -4.24 11.23
CA ALA A 68 -1.40 -5.48 10.56
C ALA A 68 -0.36 -5.87 9.50
N LEU A 69 0.05 -4.92 8.65
CA LEU A 69 1.06 -5.14 7.62
C LEU A 69 2.45 -5.41 8.22
N HIS A 70 2.78 -4.79 9.37
CA HIS A 70 4.01 -5.08 10.10
C HIS A 70 4.03 -6.53 10.60
N LEU A 71 2.95 -6.97 11.26
CA LEU A 71 2.79 -8.34 11.75
C LEU A 71 2.83 -9.36 10.61
N LEU A 72 2.15 -9.10 9.49
CA LEU A 72 2.22 -9.94 8.29
C LEU A 72 3.65 -10.05 7.78
N SER A 73 4.40 -8.94 7.72
CA SER A 73 5.79 -8.97 7.29
C SER A 73 6.71 -9.77 8.23
N ILE A 74 6.42 -9.80 9.54
CA ILE A 74 7.16 -10.64 10.49
C ILE A 74 6.85 -12.12 10.21
N ILE A 75 5.57 -12.47 10.10
CA ILE A 75 5.13 -13.85 9.83
C ILE A 75 5.73 -14.38 8.51
N GLU A 76 5.75 -13.56 7.46
CA GLU A 76 6.35 -13.92 6.16
C GLU A 76 7.86 -14.17 6.26
N ARG A 77 8.57 -13.44 7.12
CA ARG A 77 10.00 -13.64 7.36
C ARG A 77 10.24 -14.94 8.11
N ASP A 78 9.46 -15.20 9.16
CA ASP A 78 9.60 -16.40 9.99
C ASP A 78 9.24 -17.68 9.24
N ARG A 79 8.30 -17.62 8.29
CA ARG A 79 7.93 -18.77 7.44
C ARG A 79 8.95 -19.14 6.37
N ARG A 80 9.96 -18.29 6.11
CA ARG A 80 11.02 -18.56 5.12
C ARG A 80 12.26 -19.22 5.73
N ILE A 81 12.21 -19.61 7.00
CA ILE A 81 13.27 -20.29 7.75
C ILE A 81 12.95 -21.77 7.92
#